data_AF-A0A060YY95-F1
#
_entry.id   AF-A0A060YY95-F1
#
_cell.length_a   1.000
_cell.length_b   1.000
_cell.length_c   1.000
_cell.angle_alpha   90.00
_cell.angle_beta   90.00
_cell.angle_gamma   90.00
#
_symmetry.space_group_name_H-M   'P 1'
#
loop_
_entity.id
_entity.type
_entity.pdbx_description
1 polymer ?
#
loop_
_entity_poly.entity_id
_entity_poly.type
_entity_poly.pdbx_seq_one_letter_code
_entity_poly.pdbx_strand_id
1 'polypeptide(L)'
;MSGNLQVPWLKSEVTSHSKNWQIWCIAVVQGDFEEQSPVQSLTEIETRLPCRFKVEVGQVVVQVTWTKERADGTKDQIITVHHTDGQTEFGQYSGRVRFGSSEPTVDSSLIIMNTVESDEGRYNCHISTFPSGNFEQQLSLTVWPRPSPPWTL
;
A
#
# COMPACT_ATOMS: atom_id res chain seq x y z
N MET A 1 67.96 -29.72 -0.48
CA MET A 1 68.07 -28.76 -1.61
C MET A 1 66.71 -28.10 -1.77
N SER A 2 66.64 -26.76 -1.96
CA SER A 2 65.48 -25.95 -2.45
C SER A 2 64.12 -26.08 -1.71
N GLY A 3 63.30 -25.04 -1.47
CA GLY A 3 63.22 -23.68 -2.05
C GLY A 3 62.51 -23.68 -3.43
N ASN A 4 61.71 -22.71 -3.90
CA ASN A 4 61.25 -21.36 -3.50
C ASN A 4 59.99 -21.06 -4.38
N LEU A 5 59.08 -20.07 -4.24
CA LEU A 5 58.57 -19.04 -3.29
C LEU A 5 57.18 -18.59 -3.89
N GLN A 6 56.33 -17.66 -3.44
CA GLN A 6 56.30 -16.61 -2.39
C GLN A 6 54.81 -16.32 -1.98
N VAL A 7 54.56 -15.28 -1.16
CA VAL A 7 53.26 -14.67 -0.77
C VAL A 7 53.45 -13.12 -0.66
N PRO A 8 52.48 -12.25 -0.27
CA PRO A 8 51.05 -12.39 0.09
C PRO A 8 50.13 -11.31 -0.61
N TRP A 9 49.17 -10.72 0.14
CA TRP A 9 48.26 -9.57 -0.17
C TRP A 9 46.92 -9.90 -0.90
N LEU A 10 45.76 -9.26 -0.61
CA LEU A 10 45.43 -8.19 0.37
C LEU A 10 43.97 -8.28 0.90
N LYS A 11 43.79 -8.12 2.22
CA LYS A 11 42.61 -7.64 3.00
C LYS A 11 41.16 -8.06 2.62
N SER A 12 40.45 -8.56 3.64
CA SER A 12 39.18 -7.93 4.08
C SER A 12 39.31 -7.55 5.56
N GLU A 13 39.01 -6.30 5.91
CA GLU A 13 39.09 -5.78 7.27
C GLU A 13 37.74 -5.20 7.69
N VAL A 14 37.15 -5.74 8.76
CA VAL A 14 36.00 -5.14 9.46
C VAL A 14 36.41 -5.01 10.92
N THR A 15 36.82 -3.80 11.31
CA THR A 15 37.41 -3.50 12.62
C THR A 15 36.35 -3.35 13.72
N SER A 16 35.86 -4.48 14.22
CA SER A 16 34.97 -4.53 15.39
C SER A 16 35.71 -4.18 16.68
N HIS A 17 35.74 -2.90 17.04
CA HIS A 17 36.15 -2.44 18.38
C HIS A 17 34.95 -2.47 19.33
N SER A 18 34.98 -3.38 20.30
CA SER A 18 33.87 -3.60 21.22
C SER A 18 33.72 -2.50 22.28
N LYS A 19 32.48 -2.04 22.47
CA LYS A 19 31.95 -1.50 23.73
C LYS A 19 30.50 -1.97 23.90
N ASN A 20 30.11 -2.28 25.13
CA ASN A 20 28.85 -2.97 25.44
C ASN A 20 27.61 -2.15 25.04
N TRP A 21 26.71 -2.77 24.28
CA TRP A 21 25.26 -2.72 24.53
C TRP A 21 24.59 -3.92 23.86
N GLN A 22 23.73 -4.66 24.58
CA GLN A 22 22.90 -5.72 23.98
C GLN A 22 21.67 -5.11 23.30
N ILE A 23 21.72 -4.94 21.98
CA ILE A 23 20.51 -4.85 21.14
C ILE A 23 20.44 -6.13 20.32
N TRP A 24 19.44 -6.95 20.63
CA TRP A 24 18.91 -7.89 19.66
C TRP A 24 18.13 -7.07 18.65
N CYS A 25 18.68 -6.86 17.45
CA CYS A 25 17.89 -6.41 16.31
C CYS A 25 16.93 -7.55 15.95
N ILE A 26 15.75 -7.57 16.59
CA ILE A 26 14.64 -8.40 16.15
C ILE A 26 14.30 -7.90 14.74
N ALA A 27 14.64 -8.70 13.73
CA ALA A 27 14.18 -8.49 12.37
C ALA A 27 12.68 -8.76 12.34
N VAL A 28 11.89 -7.76 12.71
CA VAL A 28 10.45 -7.76 12.48
C VAL A 28 10.27 -7.69 10.97
N VAL A 29 9.97 -8.83 10.35
CA VAL A 29 9.55 -8.88 8.94
C VAL A 29 8.11 -8.38 8.86
N GLN A 30 7.93 -7.07 9.04
CA GLN A 30 6.76 -6.38 8.52
C GLN A 30 6.87 -6.41 7.00
N GLY A 31 5.85 -6.95 6.33
CA GLY A 31 5.84 -7.05 4.87
C GLY A 31 6.00 -5.67 4.24
N ASP A 32 7.03 -5.50 3.39
CA ASP A 32 7.40 -4.21 2.80
C ASP A 32 6.26 -3.64 1.96
N PHE A 33 5.54 -2.68 2.54
CA PHE A 33 4.69 -1.77 1.78
C PHE A 33 5.58 -0.78 1.04
N GLU A 34 5.49 -0.81 -0.29
CA GLU A 34 6.24 0.08 -1.17
C GLU A 34 5.82 1.54 -0.90
N GLU A 35 6.80 2.41 -0.65
CA GLU A 35 6.57 3.78 -0.18
C GLU A 35 5.90 4.61 -1.29
N GLN A 36 4.59 4.78 -1.18
CA GLN A 36 3.76 5.40 -2.21
C GLN A 36 3.48 6.86 -1.87
N SER A 37 4.04 7.76 -2.68
CA SER A 37 3.78 9.21 -2.65
C SER A 37 2.28 9.56 -2.66
N PRO A 38 1.90 10.75 -2.18
CA PRO A 38 0.52 11.24 -2.27
C PRO A 38 -0.04 11.12 -3.68
N VAL A 39 -1.21 10.49 -3.81
CA VAL A 39 -1.90 10.37 -5.09
C VAL A 39 -2.46 11.74 -5.44
N GLN A 40 -2.19 12.22 -6.64
CA GLN A 40 -2.75 13.47 -7.17
C GLN A 40 -3.69 13.15 -8.32
N SER A 41 -4.84 13.81 -8.36
CA SER A 41 -5.83 13.65 -9.41
C SER A 41 -6.51 14.97 -9.77
N LEU A 42 -7.33 14.93 -10.81
CA LEU A 42 -8.23 16.02 -11.19
C LEU A 42 -9.68 15.63 -10.83
N THR A 43 -10.57 16.61 -10.82
CA THR A 43 -12.01 16.32 -10.91
C THR A 43 -12.35 15.69 -12.26
N GLU A 44 -13.47 14.95 -12.29
CA GLU A 44 -14.07 14.36 -13.49
C GLU A 44 -13.19 13.34 -14.24
N ILE A 45 -12.26 12.67 -13.56
CA ILE A 45 -11.49 11.54 -14.13
C ILE A 45 -11.54 10.29 -13.24
N GLU A 46 -11.19 9.14 -13.82
CA GLU A 46 -10.98 7.90 -13.05
C GLU A 46 -9.67 8.03 -12.24
N THR A 47 -9.75 7.82 -10.92
CA THR A 47 -8.58 7.81 -10.01
C THR A 47 -8.30 6.39 -9.52
N ARG A 48 -7.03 5.98 -9.60
CA ARG A 48 -6.54 4.72 -9.04
C ARG A 48 -5.79 4.99 -7.73
N LEU A 49 -6.30 4.51 -6.60
CA LEU A 49 -5.54 4.45 -5.35
C LEU A 49 -4.82 3.09 -5.29
N PRO A 50 -3.48 3.04 -5.42
CA PRO A 50 -2.77 1.79 -5.35
C PRO A 50 -2.90 1.13 -3.98
N CYS A 51 -3.08 -0.19 -3.98
CA CYS A 51 -2.88 -1.06 -2.83
C CYS A 51 -2.52 -2.46 -3.33
N ARG A 52 -1.38 -2.99 -2.90
CA ARG A 52 -0.86 -4.30 -3.29
C ARG A 52 -0.18 -4.95 -2.10
N PHE A 53 -0.45 -6.22 -1.87
CA PHE A 53 0.13 -6.98 -0.77
C PHE A 53 0.86 -8.21 -1.30
N LYS A 54 2.09 -8.43 -0.81
CA LYS A 54 2.93 -9.58 -1.20
C LYS A 54 2.55 -10.78 -0.33
N VAL A 55 1.58 -11.56 -0.78
CA VAL A 55 1.16 -12.81 -0.14
C VAL A 55 2.32 -13.82 -0.13
N GLU A 56 2.73 -14.30 1.04
CA GLU A 56 3.77 -15.33 1.14
C GLU A 56 3.22 -16.75 0.88
N VAL A 57 4.10 -17.71 0.63
CA VAL A 57 3.70 -19.11 0.38
C VAL A 57 2.99 -19.69 1.60
N GLY A 58 1.74 -20.14 1.41
CA GLY A 58 0.90 -20.68 2.47
C GLY A 58 0.02 -19.66 3.19
N GLN A 59 0.11 -18.38 2.84
CA GLN A 59 -0.84 -17.35 3.25
C GLN A 59 -2.00 -17.23 2.26
N VAL A 60 -3.16 -16.77 2.73
CA VAL A 60 -4.35 -16.47 1.92
C VAL A 60 -4.93 -15.13 2.36
N VAL A 61 -5.19 -14.22 1.42
CA VAL A 61 -6.05 -13.04 1.67
C VAL A 61 -7.48 -13.52 1.82
N VAL A 62 -8.09 -13.19 2.96
CA VAL A 62 -9.48 -13.52 3.31
C VAL A 62 -10.40 -12.39 2.88
N GLN A 63 -10.07 -11.16 3.28
CA GLN A 63 -10.88 -9.98 3.01
C GLN A 63 -10.01 -8.75 2.71
N VAL A 64 -10.45 -7.92 1.77
CA VAL A 64 -9.93 -6.56 1.55
C VAL A 64 -11.04 -5.57 1.85
N THR A 65 -10.75 -4.48 2.54
CA THR A 65 -11.70 -3.40 2.83
C THR A 65 -11.04 -2.05 2.68
N TRP A 66 -11.63 -1.19 1.86
CA TRP A 66 -11.26 0.22 1.75
C TRP A 66 -12.12 1.09 2.66
N THR A 67 -11.47 2.03 3.33
CA THR A 67 -12.14 3.11 4.08
C THR A 67 -11.52 4.47 3.77
N LYS A 68 -12.29 5.54 3.97
CA LYS A 68 -11.83 6.95 3.99
C LYS A 68 -11.93 7.48 5.41
N GLU A 69 -10.94 8.23 5.85
CA GLU A 69 -10.97 8.91 7.14
C GLU A 69 -11.73 10.24 7.04
N ARG A 70 -12.60 10.51 8.02
CA ARG A 70 -13.32 11.78 8.17
C ARG A 70 -12.55 12.75 9.08
N ALA A 71 -12.94 14.02 9.03
CA ALA A 71 -12.35 15.08 9.87
C ALA A 71 -12.53 14.88 11.40
N ASP A 72 -13.43 14.00 11.82
CA ASP A 72 -13.62 13.58 13.22
C ASP A 72 -12.80 12.34 13.62
N GLY A 73 -11.97 11.81 12.71
CA GLY A 73 -11.19 10.59 12.90
C GLY A 73 -11.96 9.29 12.69
N THR A 74 -13.26 9.33 12.38
CA THR A 74 -14.02 8.12 12.05
C THR A 74 -13.67 7.61 10.64
N LYS A 75 -13.79 6.29 10.42
CA LYS A 75 -13.60 5.66 9.11
C LYS A 75 -14.95 5.45 8.42
N ASP A 76 -15.09 5.96 7.21
CA ASP A 76 -16.19 5.72 6.27
C ASP A 76 -15.85 4.50 5.42
N GLN A 77 -16.71 3.47 5.38
CA GLN A 77 -16.46 2.27 4.56
C GLN A 77 -16.82 2.54 3.10
N ILE A 78 -15.98 2.08 2.17
CA ILE A 78 -16.09 2.39 0.73
C ILE A 78 -16.54 1.14 -0.03
N ILE A 79 -15.71 0.10 0.01
CA ILE A 79 -15.92 -1.18 -0.67
C ILE A 79 -15.18 -2.28 0.10
N THR A 80 -15.79 -3.45 0.17
CA THR A 80 -15.22 -4.67 0.75
C THR A 80 -15.33 -5.80 -0.27
N VAL A 81 -14.37 -6.72 -0.27
CA VAL A 81 -14.45 -8.00 -0.98
C VAL A 81 -13.95 -9.12 -0.07
N HIS A 82 -14.73 -10.20 0.00
CA HIS A 82 -14.35 -11.45 0.64
C HIS A 82 -13.98 -12.48 -0.43
N HIS A 83 -13.00 -13.35 -0.14
CA HIS A 83 -12.40 -14.21 -1.16
C HIS A 83 -13.32 -15.30 -1.74
N THR A 84 -14.49 -15.54 -1.14
CA THR A 84 -15.54 -16.45 -1.63
C THR A 84 -16.86 -15.73 -1.93
N ASP A 85 -17.21 -14.70 -1.16
CA ASP A 85 -18.58 -14.18 -1.11
C ASP A 85 -18.79 -12.93 -1.97
N GLY A 86 -17.76 -12.50 -2.70
CA GLY A 86 -17.82 -11.36 -3.63
C GLY A 86 -17.59 -10.01 -2.95
N GLN A 87 -18.06 -8.94 -3.61
CA GLN A 87 -17.85 -7.56 -3.18
C GLN A 87 -19.14 -6.82 -2.82
N THR A 88 -19.02 -5.85 -1.92
CA THR A 88 -20.11 -4.95 -1.48
C THR A 88 -19.57 -3.52 -1.38
N GLU A 89 -20.34 -2.56 -1.88
CA GLU A 89 -20.04 -1.12 -1.85
C GLU A 89 -20.95 -0.39 -0.86
N PHE A 90 -20.46 0.71 -0.27
CA PHE A 90 -21.07 1.32 0.91
C PHE A 90 -21.24 2.85 0.79
N GLY A 91 -22.27 3.36 1.48
CA GLY A 91 -22.51 4.79 1.67
C GLY A 91 -22.52 5.59 0.37
N GLN A 92 -21.88 6.76 0.41
CA GLN A 92 -21.74 7.67 -0.74
C GLN A 92 -20.87 7.13 -1.89
N TYR A 93 -20.23 5.97 -1.74
CA TYR A 93 -19.34 5.37 -2.75
C TYR A 93 -20.02 4.29 -3.61
N SER A 94 -21.20 3.81 -3.21
CA SER A 94 -21.99 2.84 -3.98
C SER A 94 -22.29 3.33 -5.41
N GLY A 95 -21.99 2.49 -6.41
CA GLY A 95 -22.17 2.77 -7.83
C GLY A 95 -21.08 3.66 -8.48
N ARG A 96 -20.08 4.12 -7.72
CA ARG A 96 -19.00 5.01 -8.22
C ARG A 96 -17.58 4.52 -7.93
N VAL A 97 -17.42 3.33 -7.35
CA VAL A 97 -16.13 2.68 -7.11
C VAL A 97 -16.10 1.24 -7.62
N ARG A 98 -14.89 0.69 -7.79
CA ARG A 98 -14.63 -0.73 -8.08
C ARG A 98 -13.22 -1.10 -7.66
N PHE A 99 -12.90 -2.40 -7.60
CA PHE A 99 -11.51 -2.83 -7.57
C PHE A 99 -10.85 -2.68 -8.95
N GLY A 100 -9.54 -2.43 -8.94
CA GLY A 100 -8.72 -2.28 -10.15
C GLY A 100 -8.32 -3.60 -10.82
N SER A 101 -8.71 -4.74 -10.26
CA SER A 101 -8.36 -6.10 -10.68
C SER A 101 -9.60 -7.01 -10.63
N SER A 102 -9.65 -7.99 -11.53
CA SER A 102 -10.56 -9.14 -11.42
C SER A 102 -10.21 -10.09 -10.28
N GLU A 103 -8.99 -9.99 -9.75
CA GLU A 103 -8.49 -10.68 -8.56
C GLU A 103 -8.05 -9.64 -7.51
N PRO A 104 -8.98 -9.08 -6.71
CA PRO A 104 -8.68 -8.06 -5.70
C PRO A 104 -7.77 -8.54 -4.56
N THR A 105 -7.64 -9.85 -4.38
CA THR A 105 -6.73 -10.50 -3.44
C THR A 105 -5.27 -10.44 -3.88
N VAL A 106 -4.99 -10.10 -5.15
CA VAL A 106 -3.64 -9.95 -5.71
C VAL A 106 -3.31 -8.48 -5.96
N ASP A 107 -4.23 -7.71 -6.53
CA ASP A 107 -4.12 -6.25 -6.67
C ASP A 107 -5.38 -5.59 -6.12
N SER A 108 -5.28 -5.17 -4.86
CA SER A 108 -6.33 -4.64 -4.01
C SER A 108 -6.68 -3.18 -4.29
N SER A 109 -6.11 -2.56 -5.33
CA SER A 109 -6.21 -1.13 -5.60
C SER A 109 -7.66 -0.67 -5.83
N LEU A 110 -8.04 0.45 -5.22
CA LEU A 110 -9.34 1.09 -5.44
C LEU A 110 -9.33 1.89 -6.74
N ILE A 111 -10.46 1.85 -7.44
CA ILE A 111 -10.77 2.77 -8.53
C ILE A 111 -11.98 3.62 -8.11
N ILE A 112 -11.82 4.95 -8.16
CA ILE A 112 -12.93 5.92 -8.11
C ILE A 112 -13.23 6.29 -9.56
N MET A 113 -14.40 5.91 -10.07
CA MET A 113 -14.69 5.98 -11.52
C MET A 113 -14.91 7.41 -12.03
N ASN A 114 -15.33 8.33 -11.16
CA ASN A 114 -15.48 9.75 -11.46
C ASN A 114 -15.14 10.59 -10.22
N THR A 115 -13.97 11.22 -10.21
CA THR A 115 -13.42 11.89 -9.02
C THR A 115 -14.04 13.27 -8.81
N VAL A 116 -14.35 13.63 -7.56
CA VAL A 116 -14.89 14.95 -7.17
C VAL A 116 -14.05 15.57 -6.07
N GLU A 117 -14.16 16.88 -5.83
CA GLU A 117 -13.35 17.58 -4.81
C GLU A 117 -13.51 16.97 -3.41
N SER A 118 -14.72 16.50 -3.05
CA SER A 118 -14.98 15.80 -1.79
C SER A 118 -14.35 14.40 -1.67
N ASP A 119 -13.69 13.89 -2.73
CA ASP A 119 -12.82 12.73 -2.62
C ASP A 119 -11.45 13.06 -2.02
N GLU A 120 -11.00 14.33 -1.98
CA GLU A 120 -9.76 14.69 -1.29
C GLU A 120 -9.75 14.22 0.18
N GLY A 121 -8.64 13.64 0.62
CA GLY A 121 -8.45 13.19 2.00
C GLY A 121 -7.63 11.92 2.14
N ARG A 122 -7.72 11.31 3.33
CA ARG A 122 -6.90 10.17 3.75
C ARG A 122 -7.67 8.87 3.56
N TYR A 123 -7.10 7.94 2.80
CA TYR A 123 -7.66 6.64 2.46
C TYR A 123 -6.87 5.51 3.09
N ASN A 124 -7.51 4.35 3.19
CA ASN A 124 -7.01 3.25 3.98
C ASN A 124 -7.43 1.89 3.40
N CYS A 125 -6.46 1.07 3.05
CA CYS A 125 -6.63 -0.28 2.52
C CYS A 125 -6.29 -1.29 3.62
N HIS A 126 -7.30 -1.94 4.19
CA HIS A 126 -7.15 -2.96 5.23
C HIS A 126 -7.31 -4.35 4.62
N ILE A 127 -6.29 -5.20 4.78
CA ILE A 127 -6.18 -6.54 4.19
C ILE A 127 -6.08 -7.56 5.33
N SER A 128 -7.09 -8.41 5.46
CA SER A 128 -7.09 -9.54 6.39
C SER A 128 -6.56 -10.79 5.71
N THR A 129 -5.57 -11.43 6.32
CA THR A 129 -4.93 -12.65 5.84
C THR A 129 -4.99 -13.76 6.88
N PHE A 130 -4.93 -15.01 6.43
CA PHE A 130 -4.72 -16.17 7.28
C PHE A 130 -3.44 -16.91 6.84
N PRO A 131 -2.58 -17.37 7.77
CA PRO A 131 -2.64 -17.17 9.22
C PRO A 131 -2.08 -15.82 9.71
N SER A 132 -1.49 -15.00 8.82
CA SER A 132 -0.60 -13.90 9.19
C SER A 132 -1.28 -12.63 9.74
N GLY A 133 -2.61 -12.59 9.82
CA GLY A 133 -3.36 -11.49 10.42
C GLY A 133 -3.63 -10.32 9.48
N ASN A 134 -3.74 -9.11 10.04
CA ASN A 134 -4.19 -7.93 9.31
C ASN A 134 -3.03 -6.99 8.95
N PHE A 135 -3.08 -6.44 7.73
CA PHE A 135 -2.17 -5.42 7.22
C PHE A 135 -2.98 -4.19 6.81
N GLU A 136 -2.42 -3.00 6.99
CA GLU A 136 -3.13 -1.74 6.75
C GLU A 136 -2.21 -0.75 6.03
N GLN A 137 -2.59 -0.33 4.82
CA GLN A 137 -1.93 0.76 4.10
C GLN A 137 -2.74 2.04 4.24
N GLN A 138 -2.05 3.18 4.43
CA GLN A 138 -2.65 4.50 4.37
C GLN A 138 -2.11 5.27 3.16
N LEU A 139 -2.98 6.00 2.46
CA LEU A 139 -2.62 6.90 1.36
C LEU A 139 -3.34 8.24 1.54
N SER A 140 -2.81 9.29 0.93
CA SER A 140 -3.52 10.57 0.78
C SER A 140 -3.83 10.81 -0.69
N LEU A 141 -5.07 11.21 -0.99
CA LEU A 141 -5.50 11.68 -2.30
C LEU A 141 -5.69 13.21 -2.24
N THR A 142 -5.05 13.93 -3.15
CA THR A 142 -5.26 15.35 -3.43
C THR A 142 -6.01 15.51 -4.75
N VAL A 143 -7.05 16.35 -4.79
CA VAL A 143 -7.92 16.52 -5.98
C VAL A 143 -7.96 17.98 -6.41
N TRP A 144 -7.49 18.25 -7.63
CA TRP A 144 -7.53 19.59 -8.21
C TRP A 144 -8.73 19.76 -9.16
N PRO A 145 -9.40 20.93 -9.19
CA PRO A 145 -10.46 21.18 -10.17
C PRO A 145 -9.89 21.16 -11.60
N ARG A 146 -10.59 20.48 -12.52
CA ARG A 146 -10.28 20.53 -13.96
C ARG A 146 -10.36 22.00 -14.44
N PRO A 147 -9.32 22.53 -15.13
CA PRO A 147 -9.41 23.86 -15.73
C PRO A 147 -10.55 23.95 -16.74
N SER A 148 -11.42 24.94 -16.60
CA SER A 148 -12.47 25.23 -17.58
C SER A 148 -11.86 25.85 -18.85
N PRO A 149 -12.37 25.53 -20.05
CA PRO A 149 -11.94 26.20 -21.27
C PRO A 149 -12.29 27.70 -21.24
N PRO A 150 -11.42 28.59 -21.74
CA PRO A 150 -11.66 30.04 -21.71
C PRO A 150 -12.79 30.52 -22.64
N TRP A 151 -13.39 29.62 -23.43
CA TRP A 151 -14.45 29.88 -24.39
C TRP A 151 -15.85 29.49 -23.87
N THR A 152 -16.00 29.27 -22.57
CA THR A 152 -17.23 28.73 -21.94
C THR A 152 -17.99 29.79 -21.12
N LEU A 153 -17.86 31.07 -21.51
CA LEU A 153 -18.45 32.27 -20.89
C LEU A 153 -19.17 33.11 -21.94
#